data_AF-A0A654ET95-F1
#
_entry.id   AF-A0A654ET95-F1
#
_cell.length_a   1.000
_cell.length_b   1.000
_cell.length_c   1.000
_cell.angle_alpha   90.00
_cell.angle_beta   90.00
_cell.angle_gamma   90.00
#
_symmetry.space_group_name_H-M   'P 1'
#
loop_
_entity.id
_entity.type
_entity.pdbx_description
1 polymer ?
#
loop_
_entity_poly.entity_id
_entity_poly.type
_entity_poly.pdbx_seq_one_letter_code
_entity_poly.pdbx_strand_id
1 'polypeptide(L)'
;MQITYIEKQLSGYPYGLPDELELVEKNKRVEFLKLDSEDSRDFAVLFAGGMRNLVMYRSRNMSWTRVMEHPEKYSYRDMIAFKGKFYALDSSRRGRVFVVEVSSEVTEIPSVRGSQQSSKESLVQSGEELLLVQRFTPAGRRYDEYLYTWFRVFRLDEERGKRKWVQVNDLNDRVIFLGAQTNLCCSVHKLPCAKENCIVFLESNDGFIFDNDSVLLFDLKTRRTSTAFNECKGYMGVFGANLESLVSCGLVTIPNPTESFDFFYNYEW
;
A
#
# COMPACT_ATOMS: atom_id res chain seq x y z
N MET A 1 0.55 -3.54 8.98
CA MET A 1 1.34 -4.74 9.35
C MET A 1 1.00 -5.87 8.36
N GLN A 2 1.84 -6.88 8.16
CA GLN A 2 1.54 -7.98 7.24
C GLN A 2 1.67 -9.31 7.99
N ILE A 3 0.74 -10.23 7.73
CA ILE A 3 0.87 -11.62 8.16
C ILE A 3 1.16 -12.44 6.92
N THR A 4 2.31 -13.10 6.94
CA THR A 4 2.70 -14.11 5.96
C THR A 4 2.26 -15.46 6.49
N TYR A 5 1.52 -16.21 5.68
CA TYR A 5 1.21 -17.60 5.98
C TYR A 5 1.27 -18.43 4.70
N ILE A 6 1.58 -19.72 4.86
CA ILE A 6 1.68 -20.65 3.75
C ILE A 6 0.34 -21.38 3.62
N GLU A 7 -0.25 -21.35 2.43
CA GLU A 7 -1.49 -22.08 2.13
C GLU A 7 -1.21 -23.12 1.03
N LYS A 8 -1.67 -24.36 1.22
CA LYS A 8 -1.66 -25.35 0.14
C LYS A 8 -2.77 -25.01 -0.86
N GLN A 9 -2.40 -24.79 -2.11
CA GLN A 9 -3.37 -24.64 -3.20
C GLN A 9 -3.13 -25.69 -4.29
N LEU A 10 -4.21 -26.13 -4.93
CA LEU A 10 -4.12 -26.94 -6.15
C LEU A 10 -3.69 -26.02 -7.30
N SER A 11 -2.60 -26.36 -7.98
CA SER A 11 -2.21 -25.67 -9.20
C SER A 11 -3.24 -25.97 -10.29
N GLY A 12 -3.89 -24.92 -10.81
CA GLY A 12 -4.89 -25.03 -11.87
C GLY A 12 -4.54 -24.09 -13.00
N TYR A 13 -3.77 -24.57 -13.98
CA TYR A 13 -3.68 -23.88 -15.27
C TYR A 13 -5.04 -23.98 -15.98
N PRO A 14 -5.51 -22.93 -16.69
CA PRO A 14 -6.81 -22.96 -17.38
C PRO A 14 -6.94 -24.02 -18.50
N TYR A 15 -5.90 -24.81 -18.76
CA TYR A 15 -5.86 -25.82 -19.82
C TYR A 15 -5.21 -27.17 -19.41
N GLY A 16 -5.08 -27.48 -18.13
CA GLY A 16 -4.48 -28.75 -17.66
C GLY A 16 -5.18 -29.35 -16.44
N LEU A 17 -5.09 -30.68 -16.28
CA LEU A 17 -5.51 -31.37 -15.06
C LEU A 17 -4.61 -30.94 -13.88
N PRO A 18 -5.18 -30.70 -12.68
CA PRO A 18 -4.41 -30.25 -11.53
C PRO A 18 -3.62 -31.42 -10.93
N ASP A 19 -2.29 -31.43 -11.12
CA ASP A 19 -1.44 -32.55 -10.71
C ASP A 19 -0.60 -32.31 -9.43
N GLU A 20 -0.51 -31.09 -8.89
CA GLU A 20 0.30 -30.86 -7.67
C GLU A 20 -0.29 -29.83 -6.69
N LEU A 21 -0.14 -30.14 -5.39
CA LEU A 21 -0.41 -29.23 -4.28
C LEU A 21 0.81 -28.32 -4.09
N GLU A 22 0.74 -27.09 -4.56
CA GLU A 22 1.79 -26.10 -4.34
C GLU A 22 1.58 -25.39 -2.99
N LEU A 23 2.67 -25.20 -2.25
CA LEU A 23 2.71 -24.33 -1.08
C LEU A 23 2.84 -22.90 -1.59
N VAL A 24 1.75 -22.15 -1.56
CA VAL A 24 1.74 -20.75 -1.97
C VAL A 24 1.90 -19.89 -0.73
N GLU A 25 2.96 -19.09 -0.67
CA GLU A 25 3.10 -18.04 0.33
C GLU A 25 2.03 -16.98 0.07
N LYS A 26 1.14 -16.78 1.04
CA LYS A 26 0.13 -15.73 0.98
C LYS A 26 0.46 -14.63 1.97
N ASN A 27 0.54 -13.44 1.38
CA ASN A 27 0.75 -12.21 2.08
C ASN A 27 -0.61 -11.52 2.29
N LYS A 28 -1.05 -11.42 3.54
CA LYS A 28 -2.28 -10.70 3.89
C LYS A 28 -1.97 -9.49 4.74
N ARG A 29 -2.48 -8.35 4.29
CA ARG A 29 -2.38 -7.10 5.04
C ARG A 29 -3.31 -7.19 6.25
N VAL A 30 -2.79 -6.79 7.40
CA VAL A 30 -3.53 -6.71 8.66
C VAL A 30 -3.28 -5.35 9.28
N GLU A 31 -4.27 -4.84 9.97
CA GLU A 31 -4.13 -3.55 10.61
C GLU A 31 -4.45 -3.62 12.09
N PHE A 32 -3.57 -3.04 12.88
CA PHE A 32 -3.62 -3.08 14.33
C PHE A 32 -4.04 -1.71 14.87
N LEU A 33 -4.97 -1.70 15.82
CA LEU A 33 -5.40 -0.51 16.51
C LEU A 33 -5.30 -0.74 18.01
N LYS A 34 -4.43 0.02 18.68
CA LYS A 34 -4.45 0.13 20.13
C LYS A 34 -5.65 0.99 20.54
N LEU A 35 -6.33 0.59 21.61
CA LEU A 35 -7.51 1.28 22.09
C LEU A 35 -7.19 1.99 23.39
N ASP A 36 -7.59 3.26 23.47
CA ASP A 36 -7.53 4.01 24.73
C ASP A 36 -8.66 3.52 25.64
N SER A 37 -8.35 2.49 26.41
CA SER A 37 -9.19 1.96 27.47
C SER A 37 -8.43 2.04 28.79
N GLU A 38 -9.14 2.03 29.93
CA GLU A 38 -8.51 1.97 31.26
C GLU A 38 -7.56 0.78 31.39
N ASP A 39 -7.80 -0.29 30.62
CA ASP A 39 -6.89 -1.41 30.48
C ASP A 39 -5.91 -1.17 29.32
N SER A 40 -4.64 -0.95 29.65
CA SER A 40 -3.55 -0.65 28.72
C SER A 40 -3.28 -1.73 27.64
N ARG A 41 -3.98 -2.87 27.72
CA ARG A 41 -3.85 -4.03 26.83
C ARG A 41 -5.01 -4.22 25.84
N ASP A 42 -6.03 -3.36 25.80
CA ASP A 42 -7.11 -3.51 24.82
C ASP A 42 -6.67 -3.05 23.41
N PHE A 43 -6.94 -3.90 22.42
CA PHE A 43 -6.63 -3.69 21.02
C PHE A 43 -7.67 -4.33 20.10
N ALA A 44 -7.68 -3.87 18.86
CA ALA A 44 -8.42 -4.49 17.76
C ALA A 44 -7.48 -4.79 16.60
N VAL A 45 -7.78 -5.84 15.85
CA VAL A 45 -7.08 -6.17 14.61
C VAL A 45 -8.10 -6.30 13.50
N LEU A 46 -7.93 -5.56 12.40
CA LEU A 46 -8.71 -5.73 11.19
C LEU A 46 -7.93 -6.58 10.18
N PHE A 47 -8.63 -7.56 9.64
CA PHE A 47 -8.10 -8.51 8.67
C PHE A 47 -8.95 -8.54 7.41
N ALA A 48 -8.28 -8.38 6.25
CA ALA A 48 -8.89 -8.63 4.95
C ALA A 48 -8.81 -10.13 4.63
N GLY A 49 -9.88 -10.84 4.99
CA GLY A 49 -9.98 -12.28 4.84
C GLY A 49 -10.09 -12.77 3.39
N GLY A 50 -9.95 -14.10 3.24
CA GLY A 50 -10.32 -14.78 2.01
C GLY A 50 -11.77 -14.48 1.61
N MET A 51 -12.05 -14.51 0.30
CA MET A 51 -13.38 -14.25 -0.26
C MET A 51 -13.95 -12.84 0.00
N ARG A 52 -13.11 -11.79 -0.01
CA ARG A 52 -13.55 -10.37 -0.01
C ARG A 52 -14.32 -9.94 1.25
N ASN A 53 -13.90 -10.47 2.39
CA ASN A 53 -14.54 -10.21 3.69
C ASN A 53 -13.61 -9.41 4.60
N LEU A 54 -14.18 -8.58 5.47
CA LEU A 54 -13.47 -7.97 6.60
C LEU A 54 -13.85 -8.69 7.89
N VAL A 55 -12.84 -9.03 8.67
CA VAL A 55 -12.99 -9.70 9.97
C VAL A 55 -12.20 -8.91 11.00
N MET A 56 -12.81 -8.64 12.15
CA MET A 56 -12.19 -7.90 13.24
C MET A 56 -12.01 -8.81 14.45
N TYR A 57 -10.79 -8.87 14.98
CA TYR A 57 -10.51 -9.43 16.30
C TYR A 57 -10.56 -8.33 17.34
N ARG A 58 -11.14 -8.61 18.50
CA ARG A 58 -11.15 -7.71 19.66
C ARG A 58 -10.53 -8.45 20.84
N SER A 59 -9.52 -7.88 21.48
CA SER A 59 -8.86 -8.55 22.62
C SER A 59 -9.78 -8.74 23.82
N ARG A 60 -10.68 -7.78 24.07
CA ARG A 60 -11.57 -7.82 25.24
C ARG A 60 -12.57 -8.98 25.24
N ASN A 61 -13.10 -9.35 24.07
CA ASN A 61 -14.01 -10.49 23.93
C ASN A 61 -13.30 -11.75 23.39
N MET A 62 -12.01 -11.62 23.05
CA MET A 62 -11.16 -12.65 22.48
C MET A 62 -11.78 -13.36 21.27
N SER A 63 -12.56 -12.65 20.46
CA SER A 63 -13.29 -13.26 19.35
C SER A 63 -13.08 -12.53 18.02
N TRP A 64 -13.19 -13.30 16.93
CA TRP A 64 -13.25 -12.80 15.57
C TRP A 64 -14.70 -12.56 15.19
N THR A 65 -15.00 -11.34 14.75
CA THR A 65 -16.33 -10.95 14.28
C THR A 65 -16.25 -10.54 12.82
N ARG A 66 -17.16 -11.06 12.02
CA ARG A 66 -17.31 -10.64 10.62
C ARG A 66 -17.94 -9.24 10.61
N VAL A 67 -17.28 -8.29 9.98
CA VAL A 67 -17.68 -6.87 10.04
C VAL A 67 -18.79 -6.56 9.02
N MET A 68 -18.82 -7.30 7.90
CA MET A 68 -19.84 -7.13 6.86
C MET A 68 -20.60 -8.42 6.64
N GLU A 69 -21.92 -8.33 6.50
CA GLU A 69 -22.80 -9.50 6.33
C GLU A 69 -22.47 -10.29 5.07
N HIS A 70 -22.22 -9.62 3.95
CA HIS A 70 -21.96 -10.25 2.65
C HIS A 70 -20.57 -9.93 2.10
N PRO A 71 -19.97 -10.83 1.31
CA PRO A 71 -18.75 -10.52 0.57
C PRO A 71 -18.93 -9.33 -0.37
N GLU A 72 -17.95 -8.43 -0.39
CA GLU A 72 -17.97 -7.30 -1.31
C GLU A 72 -17.66 -7.72 -2.75
N LYS A 73 -18.00 -6.84 -3.70
CA LYS A 73 -17.66 -7.06 -5.11
C LYS A 73 -16.15 -7.04 -5.35
N TYR A 74 -15.43 -6.23 -4.59
CA TYR A 74 -13.99 -6.01 -4.70
C TYR A 74 -13.28 -6.52 -3.45
N SER A 75 -12.04 -6.99 -3.59
CA SER A 75 -11.20 -7.30 -2.43
C SER A 75 -10.63 -6.00 -1.83
N TYR A 76 -9.91 -6.11 -0.72
CA TYR A 76 -9.23 -4.98 -0.09
C TYR A 76 -7.75 -5.00 -0.46
N ARG A 77 -7.19 -3.84 -0.82
CA ARG A 77 -5.78 -3.70 -1.22
C ARG A 77 -4.92 -3.00 -0.17
N ASP A 78 -5.50 -2.04 0.53
CA ASP A 78 -4.80 -1.28 1.54
C ASP A 78 -5.71 -1.11 2.77
N MET A 79 -5.10 -1.08 3.95
CA MET A 79 -5.78 -0.86 5.21
C MET A 79 -4.88 -0.04 6.12
N ILE A 80 -5.47 0.88 6.86
CA ILE A 80 -4.77 1.71 7.84
C ILE A 80 -5.65 2.02 9.05
N ALA A 81 -5.05 2.03 10.24
CA ALA A 81 -5.67 2.51 11.46
C ALA A 81 -5.41 4.00 11.58
N PHE A 82 -6.47 4.80 11.72
CA PHE A 82 -6.36 6.25 11.82
C PHE A 82 -7.47 6.78 12.74
N LYS A 83 -7.10 7.64 13.69
CA LYS A 83 -8.02 8.28 14.65
C LYS A 83 -9.04 7.31 15.28
N GLY A 84 -8.56 6.15 15.75
CA GLY A 84 -9.40 5.17 16.45
C GLY A 84 -10.31 4.32 15.55
N LYS A 85 -10.17 4.40 14.23
CA LYS A 85 -10.97 3.66 13.25
C LYS A 85 -10.07 2.96 12.25
N PHE A 86 -10.60 1.94 11.59
CA PHE A 86 -9.92 1.32 10.46
C PHE A 86 -10.48 1.85 9.15
N TYR A 87 -9.60 2.03 8.17
CA TYR A 87 -9.94 2.45 6.83
C TYR A 87 -9.45 1.38 5.87
N ALA A 88 -10.38 0.74 5.16
CA ALA A 88 -10.09 -0.34 4.23
C ALA A 88 -10.41 0.10 2.79
N LEU A 89 -9.37 0.21 1.97
CA LEU A 89 -9.43 0.59 0.57
C LEU A 89 -9.73 -0.63 -0.30
N ASP A 90 -10.78 -0.51 -1.12
CA ASP A 90 -11.18 -1.59 -2.02
C ASP A 90 -10.26 -1.70 -3.25
N SER A 91 -10.42 -2.78 -4.00
CA SER A 91 -9.63 -3.07 -5.20
C SER A 91 -10.22 -2.47 -6.48
N SER A 92 -11.20 -1.56 -6.38
CA SER A 92 -11.94 -1.02 -7.54
C SER A 92 -11.12 -0.04 -8.38
N ARG A 93 -9.99 0.46 -7.87
CA ARG A 93 -9.13 1.49 -8.52
C ARG A 93 -9.81 2.85 -8.69
N ARG A 94 -10.73 3.16 -7.77
CA ARG A 94 -11.54 4.40 -7.78
C ARG A 94 -11.53 5.13 -6.43
N GLY A 95 -10.73 4.68 -5.46
CA GLY A 95 -10.62 5.33 -4.16
C GLY A 95 -11.81 5.13 -3.23
N ARG A 96 -12.54 4.01 -3.36
CA ARG A 96 -13.64 3.67 -2.44
C ARG A 96 -13.05 3.09 -1.15
N VAL A 97 -13.42 3.66 -0.01
CA VAL A 97 -12.88 3.25 1.31
C VAL A 97 -14.01 2.95 2.28
N PHE A 98 -13.90 1.83 2.98
CA PHE A 98 -14.78 1.46 4.08
C PHE A 98 -14.16 1.90 5.39
N VAL A 99 -14.93 2.60 6.20
CA VAL A 99 -14.55 2.98 7.56
C VAL A 99 -15.21 2.01 8.51
N VAL A 100 -14.38 1.24 9.22
CA VAL A 100 -14.81 0.24 10.19
C VAL A 100 -14.53 0.78 11.58
N GLU A 101 -15.61 1.00 12.34
CA GLU A 101 -15.53 1.38 13.74
C GLU A 101 -15.37 0.14 14.63
N VAL A 102 -14.83 0.35 15.82
CA VAL A 102 -14.59 -0.72 16.81
C VAL A 102 -15.89 -1.37 17.31
N SER A 103 -17.02 -0.66 17.18
CA SER A 103 -18.39 -1.17 17.39
C SER A 103 -18.86 -2.14 16.30
N SER A 104 -18.06 -2.37 15.26
CA SER A 104 -18.43 -3.06 14.01
C SER A 104 -19.39 -2.28 13.12
N GLU A 105 -19.64 -1.00 13.40
CA GLU A 105 -20.34 -0.13 12.46
C GLU A 105 -19.46 0.14 11.24
N VAL A 106 -20.03 -0.03 10.05
CA VAL A 106 -19.33 0.20 8.78
C VAL A 106 -20.02 1.33 8.03
N THR A 107 -19.22 2.29 7.62
CA THR A 107 -19.65 3.41 6.78
C THR A 107 -18.72 3.52 5.57
N GLU A 108 -19.18 4.19 4.51
CA GLU A 108 -18.44 4.28 3.25
C GLU A 108 -18.00 5.72 2.95
N ILE A 109 -16.76 5.84 2.45
CA ILE A 109 -16.28 7.02 1.74
C ILE A 109 -16.37 6.71 0.24
N PRO A 110 -17.22 7.42 -0.51
CA PRO A 110 -17.46 7.11 -1.91
C PRO A 110 -16.22 7.37 -2.77
N SER A 111 -16.16 6.70 -3.92
CA SER A 111 -15.13 6.90 -4.92
C SER A 111 -14.91 8.36 -5.30
N VAL A 112 -13.67 8.68 -5.68
CA VAL A 112 -13.33 10.00 -6.18
C VAL A 112 -14.07 10.29 -7.50
N ARG A 113 -14.67 11.48 -7.63
CA ARG A 113 -15.40 11.88 -8.85
C ARG A 113 -14.47 12.00 -10.07
N GLY A 114 -14.92 11.54 -11.23
CA GLY A 114 -14.23 11.74 -12.52
C GLY A 114 -13.03 10.82 -12.77
N SER A 115 -12.95 9.66 -12.11
CA SER A 115 -11.75 8.80 -12.15
C SER A 115 -11.67 7.93 -13.42
N GLN A 116 -10.60 8.12 -14.20
CA GLN A 116 -9.94 6.98 -14.86
C GLN A 116 -9.53 5.98 -13.77
N GLN A 117 -9.58 4.68 -14.06
CA GLN A 117 -9.09 3.66 -13.12
C GLN A 117 -7.59 3.85 -12.93
N SER A 118 -7.16 4.03 -11.69
CA SER A 118 -5.75 4.12 -11.31
C SER A 118 -5.05 2.77 -11.52
N SER A 119 -3.72 2.78 -11.68
CA SER A 119 -2.93 1.55 -11.73
C SER A 119 -2.80 0.94 -10.33
N LYS A 120 -2.54 1.79 -9.32
CA LYS A 120 -2.39 1.43 -7.91
C LYS A 120 -2.95 2.53 -7.01
N GLU A 121 -3.39 2.15 -5.82
CA GLU A 121 -3.92 3.08 -4.81
C GLU A 121 -3.34 2.72 -3.44
N SER A 122 -3.12 3.73 -2.62
CA SER A 122 -2.52 3.56 -1.31
C SER A 122 -3.09 4.56 -0.30
N LEU A 123 -3.25 4.10 0.94
CA LEU A 123 -3.59 4.95 2.07
C LEU A 123 -2.31 5.32 2.83
N VAL A 124 -2.18 6.60 3.18
CA VAL A 124 -1.00 7.15 3.84
C VAL A 124 -1.43 8.09 4.95
N GLN A 125 -0.99 7.82 6.18
CA GLN A 125 -1.13 8.76 7.27
C GLN A 125 -0.07 9.86 7.17
N SER A 126 -0.51 11.12 7.27
CA SER A 126 0.34 12.30 7.26
C SER A 126 0.01 13.18 8.47
N GLY A 127 0.65 12.89 9.61
CA GLY A 127 0.30 13.51 10.88
C GLY A 127 -1.17 13.23 11.26
N GLU A 128 -1.96 14.29 11.40
CA GLU A 128 -3.39 14.25 11.72
C GLU A 128 -4.30 14.17 10.49
N GLU A 129 -3.73 13.87 9.32
CA GLU A 129 -4.43 13.78 8.04
C GLU A 129 -4.29 12.37 7.47
N LEU A 130 -5.34 11.92 6.78
CA LEU A 130 -5.33 10.68 6.00
C LEU A 130 -5.35 11.04 4.52
N LEU A 131 -4.40 10.48 3.78
CA LEU A 131 -4.24 10.69 2.35
C LEU A 131 -4.57 9.42 1.57
N LEU A 132 -5.29 9.57 0.47
CA LEU A 132 -5.44 8.58 -0.59
C LEU A 132 -4.53 9.00 -1.75
N VAL A 133 -3.62 8.12 -2.15
CA VAL A 133 -2.68 8.34 -3.25
C VAL A 133 -3.06 7.41 -4.41
N GLN A 134 -3.42 7.98 -5.55
CA GLN A 134 -3.68 7.24 -6.79
C GLN A 134 -2.47 7.36 -7.72
N ARG A 135 -1.92 6.22 -8.12
CA ARG A 135 -0.87 6.10 -9.14
C ARG A 135 -1.51 5.84 -10.50
N PHE A 136 -0.99 6.48 -11.52
CA PHE A 136 -1.37 6.26 -12.92
C PHE A 136 -0.12 5.95 -13.70
N THR A 137 0.01 4.70 -14.12
CA THR A 137 1.12 4.23 -14.95
C THR A 137 0.56 3.92 -16.34
N PRO A 138 1.11 4.48 -17.43
CA PRO A 138 0.74 4.06 -18.78
C PRO A 138 0.91 2.56 -18.98
N ALA A 139 0.06 1.99 -19.85
CA ALA A 139 0.10 0.57 -20.16
C ALA A 139 0.93 0.34 -21.44
N GLY A 140 2.05 -0.36 -21.30
CA GLY A 140 2.90 -0.75 -22.42
C GLY A 140 4.19 -1.44 -21.94
N ARG A 141 4.92 -2.02 -22.91
CA ARG A 141 6.14 -2.81 -22.68
C ARG A 141 7.39 -2.11 -23.22
N ARG A 142 7.45 -0.77 -23.17
CA ARG A 142 8.68 -0.05 -23.52
C ARG A 142 9.49 0.26 -22.27
N TYR A 143 10.81 0.14 -22.40
CA TYR A 143 11.77 0.63 -21.42
C TYR A 143 11.57 2.15 -21.28
N ASP A 144 11.27 2.63 -20.07
CA ASP A 144 11.03 4.05 -19.66
C ASP A 144 9.57 4.49 -19.38
N GLU A 145 8.56 3.65 -19.61
CA GLU A 145 7.16 4.09 -19.44
C GLU A 145 6.81 4.55 -18.01
N TYR A 146 7.58 4.09 -17.03
CA TYR A 146 7.48 4.53 -15.64
C TYR A 146 7.79 6.02 -15.44
N LEU A 147 8.56 6.67 -16.34
CA LEU A 147 8.80 8.13 -16.32
C LEU A 147 7.54 8.94 -16.63
N TYR A 148 6.55 8.31 -17.25
CA TYR A 148 5.24 8.90 -17.49
C TYR A 148 4.24 8.54 -16.38
N THR A 149 4.69 7.88 -15.30
CA THR A 149 3.89 7.70 -14.10
C THR A 149 3.55 9.06 -13.51
N TRP A 150 2.30 9.25 -13.12
CA TRP A 150 1.85 10.46 -12.44
C TRP A 150 0.85 10.11 -11.33
N PHE A 151 0.63 11.06 -10.43
CA PHE A 151 -0.15 10.82 -9.22
C PHE A 151 -1.27 11.83 -9.03
N ARG A 152 -2.32 11.40 -8.35
CA ARG A 152 -3.29 12.28 -7.67
C ARG A 152 -3.28 11.96 -6.19
N VAL A 153 -3.28 12.99 -5.37
CA VAL A 153 -3.37 12.86 -3.91
C VAL A 153 -4.67 13.49 -3.46
N PHE A 154 -5.36 12.81 -2.55
CA PHE A 154 -6.59 13.30 -1.94
C PHE A 154 -6.45 13.24 -0.44
N ARG A 155 -6.88 14.29 0.24
CA ARG A 155 -7.00 14.33 1.68
C ARG A 155 -8.43 13.99 2.09
N LEU A 156 -8.56 13.20 3.15
CA LEU A 156 -9.84 12.96 3.80
C LEU A 156 -10.33 14.25 4.47
N ASP A 157 -11.50 14.73 4.06
CA ASP A 157 -12.23 15.82 4.70
C ASP A 157 -13.45 15.25 5.41
N GLU A 158 -13.50 15.45 6.73
CA GLU A 158 -14.59 15.00 7.61
C GLU A 158 -15.31 16.23 8.18
N GLU A 159 -16.23 16.79 7.39
CA GLU A 159 -16.97 17.99 7.78
C GLU A 159 -18.41 17.61 8.15
N ARG A 160 -18.85 17.98 9.37
CA ARG A 160 -20.23 17.75 9.86
C ARG A 160 -20.72 16.30 9.69
N GLY A 161 -19.82 15.32 9.90
CA GLY A 161 -20.14 13.89 9.77
C GLY A 161 -20.21 13.37 8.34
N LYS A 162 -19.95 14.19 7.32
CA LYS A 162 -19.81 13.75 5.92
C LYS A 162 -18.33 13.60 5.58
N ARG A 163 -17.98 12.43 5.05
CA ARG A 163 -16.62 12.11 4.61
C ARG A 163 -16.50 12.23 3.10
N LYS A 164 -15.50 12.96 2.62
CA LYS A 164 -15.22 13.09 1.19
C LYS A 164 -13.71 13.22 0.94
N TRP A 165 -13.31 12.85 -0.26
CA TRP A 165 -11.96 13.06 -0.76
C TRP A 165 -11.83 14.44 -1.39
N VAL A 166 -10.85 15.24 -0.92
CA VAL A 166 -10.51 16.55 -1.49
C VAL A 166 -9.13 16.46 -2.12
N GLN A 167 -9.01 16.77 -3.41
CA GLN A 167 -7.72 16.70 -4.10
C GLN A 167 -6.75 17.74 -3.53
N VAL A 168 -5.52 17.31 -3.27
CA VAL A 168 -4.41 18.17 -2.86
C VAL A 168 -3.32 18.10 -3.92
N ASN A 169 -2.74 19.25 -4.26
CA ASN A 169 -1.63 19.35 -5.21
C ASN A 169 -0.32 19.79 -4.54
N ASP A 170 -0.36 19.97 -3.21
CA ASP A 170 0.77 20.41 -2.41
C ASP A 170 0.78 19.64 -1.09
N LEU A 171 1.90 18.98 -0.80
CA LEU A 171 2.16 18.28 0.45
C LEU A 171 2.90 19.17 1.46
N ASN A 172 3.15 20.44 1.12
CA ASN A 172 4.00 21.37 1.86
C ASN A 172 5.43 20.82 2.00
N ASP A 173 5.96 20.85 3.22
CA ASP A 173 7.28 20.36 3.61
C ASP A 173 7.36 18.82 3.70
N ARG A 174 6.44 18.07 3.08
CA ARG A 174 6.35 16.62 3.27
C ARG A 174 6.71 15.85 2.00
N VAL A 175 7.23 14.65 2.23
CA VAL A 175 7.48 13.62 1.23
C VAL A 175 6.68 12.37 1.58
N ILE A 176 6.10 11.73 0.56
CA ILE A 176 5.43 10.43 0.69
C ILE A 176 6.35 9.35 0.10
N PHE A 177 6.56 8.27 0.84
CA PHE A 177 7.22 7.06 0.36
C PHE A 177 6.19 5.97 0.15
N LEU A 178 6.08 5.46 -1.08
CA LEU A 178 5.23 4.33 -1.46
C LEU A 178 6.12 3.11 -1.67
N GLY A 179 6.25 2.30 -0.63
CA GLY A 179 7.01 1.06 -0.67
C GLY A 179 6.20 -0.12 -1.21
N ALA A 180 6.81 -1.29 -1.20
CA ALA A 180 6.15 -2.54 -1.55
C ALA A 180 5.08 -2.92 -0.52
N GLN A 181 5.42 -2.80 0.77
CA GLN A 181 4.58 -3.27 1.89
C GLN A 181 4.10 -2.14 2.81
N THR A 182 4.88 -1.06 2.94
CA THR A 182 4.55 0.07 3.78
C THR A 182 4.47 1.37 2.99
N ASN A 183 3.61 2.29 3.46
CA ASN A 183 3.56 3.66 2.97
C ASN A 183 3.86 4.59 4.14
N LEU A 184 4.72 5.59 3.90
CA LEU A 184 5.12 6.55 4.92
C LEU A 184 4.94 7.98 4.41
N CYS A 185 4.69 8.91 5.33
CA CYS A 185 4.77 10.33 5.04
C CYS A 185 5.60 11.02 6.13
N CYS A 186 6.59 11.79 5.70
CA CYS A 186 7.56 12.43 6.58
C CYS A 186 7.75 13.90 6.19
N SER A 187 8.01 14.76 7.18
CA SER A 187 8.51 16.11 6.93
C SER A 187 9.97 16.05 6.48
N VAL A 188 10.34 16.85 5.48
CA VAL A 188 11.71 16.98 4.97
C VAL A 188 12.65 17.55 6.02
N HIS A 189 12.15 18.24 7.05
CA HIS A 189 12.96 18.68 8.18
C HIS A 189 13.60 17.50 8.94
N LYS A 190 13.04 16.29 8.82
CA LYS A 190 13.60 15.05 9.37
C LYS A 190 14.55 14.32 8.39
N LEU A 191 14.63 14.78 7.14
CA LEU A 191 15.34 14.12 6.06
C LEU A 191 16.26 15.14 5.36
N PRO A 192 17.54 15.22 5.77
CA PRO A 192 18.50 16.13 5.17
C PRO A 192 18.58 15.90 3.65
N CYS A 193 18.52 16.98 2.87
CA CYS A 193 18.62 16.97 1.41
C CYS A 193 17.48 16.19 0.70
N ALA A 194 16.34 15.98 1.37
CA ALA A 194 15.11 15.53 0.74
C ALA A 194 14.41 16.69 0.02
N LYS A 195 13.86 16.40 -1.17
CA LYS A 195 12.98 17.32 -1.89
C LYS A 195 11.59 17.30 -1.25
N GLU A 196 11.02 18.47 -1.00
CA GLU A 196 9.65 18.61 -0.50
C GLU A 196 8.61 18.43 -1.60
N ASN A 197 7.35 18.26 -1.22
CA ASN A 197 6.23 18.12 -2.13
C ASN A 197 6.45 17.05 -3.23
N CYS A 198 7.00 15.90 -2.84
CA CYS A 198 7.27 14.79 -3.75
C CYS A 198 6.75 13.44 -3.24
N ILE A 199 6.56 12.52 -4.18
CA ILE A 199 6.24 11.11 -3.92
C ILE A 199 7.41 10.27 -4.40
N VAL A 200 8.04 9.53 -3.50
CA VAL A 200 9.06 8.54 -3.81
C VAL A 200 8.40 7.18 -3.89
N PHE A 201 8.63 6.43 -4.96
CA PHE A 201 7.95 5.15 -5.21
C PHE A 201 8.85 4.18 -5.96
N LEU A 202 8.55 2.89 -5.83
CA LEU A 202 9.21 1.83 -6.58
C LEU A 202 8.62 1.70 -7.98
N GLU A 203 9.48 1.49 -8.98
CA GLU A 203 9.09 1.28 -10.37
C GLU A 203 8.04 0.16 -10.50
N SER A 204 8.28 -0.97 -9.84
CA SER A 204 7.36 -2.10 -9.78
C SER A 204 5.94 -1.69 -9.37
N ASN A 205 4.97 -2.21 -10.11
CA ASN A 205 3.55 -1.99 -9.86
C ASN A 205 2.87 -3.19 -9.19
N ASP A 206 3.46 -4.38 -9.27
CA ASP A 206 2.95 -5.63 -8.70
C ASP A 206 3.40 -5.84 -7.24
N GLY A 207 4.33 -5.02 -6.75
CA GLY A 207 4.80 -5.09 -5.37
C GLY A 207 5.90 -6.12 -5.16
N PHE A 208 6.35 -6.79 -6.22
CA PHE A 208 7.60 -7.54 -6.22
C PHE A 208 8.75 -6.57 -6.46
N ILE A 209 9.85 -6.74 -5.72
CA ILE A 209 11.05 -5.95 -5.93
C ILE A 209 12.04 -6.83 -6.68
N PHE A 210 12.42 -6.40 -7.87
CA PHE A 210 13.51 -7.03 -8.61
C PHE A 210 14.81 -6.26 -8.36
N ASP A 211 15.96 -6.93 -8.47
CA ASP A 211 17.29 -6.33 -8.21
C ASP A 211 17.58 -5.07 -9.07
N ASN A 212 16.82 -4.87 -10.15
CA ASN A 212 16.92 -3.73 -11.06
C ASN A 212 15.80 -2.68 -10.90
N ASP A 213 14.90 -2.81 -9.92
CA ASP A 213 13.81 -1.85 -9.74
C ASP A 213 14.33 -0.47 -9.35
N SER A 214 13.98 0.52 -10.15
CA SER A 214 14.38 1.89 -9.88
C SER A 214 13.53 2.53 -8.78
N VAL A 215 14.17 3.24 -7.86
CA VAL A 215 13.49 4.21 -6.99
C VAL A 215 13.26 5.49 -7.79
N LEU A 216 11.99 5.84 -7.94
CA LEU A 216 11.54 6.99 -8.72
C LEU A 216 11.00 8.08 -7.80
N LEU A 217 11.11 9.31 -8.26
CA LEU A 217 10.59 10.49 -7.59
C LEU A 217 9.62 11.21 -8.52
N PHE A 218 8.40 11.44 -8.05
CA PHE A 218 7.42 12.30 -8.68
C PHE A 218 7.30 13.62 -7.93
N ASP A 219 7.56 14.72 -8.61
CA ASP A 219 7.42 16.07 -8.09
C ASP A 219 6.00 16.58 -8.38
N LEU A 220 5.22 16.88 -7.32
CA LEU A 220 3.83 17.33 -7.49
C LEU A 220 3.73 18.72 -8.14
N LYS A 221 4.73 19.57 -7.95
CA LYS A 221 4.76 20.93 -8.48
C LYS A 221 5.03 20.92 -9.99
N THR A 222 6.05 20.18 -10.43
CA THR A 222 6.40 20.08 -11.86
C THR A 222 5.61 19.02 -12.61
N ARG A 223 4.97 18.09 -11.90
CA ARG A 223 4.28 16.91 -12.42
C ARG A 223 5.17 16.03 -13.30
N ARG A 224 6.44 15.89 -12.91
CA ARG A 224 7.42 15.08 -13.61
C ARG A 224 7.92 13.95 -12.71
N THR A 225 8.16 12.81 -13.33
CA THR A 225 8.87 11.70 -12.70
C THR A 225 10.32 11.68 -13.17
N SER A 226 11.23 11.44 -12.24
CA SER A 226 12.66 11.24 -12.49
C SER A 226 13.20 10.12 -11.61
N THR A 227 14.43 9.69 -11.88
CA THR A 227 15.12 8.72 -11.03
C THR A 227 15.58 9.41 -9.75
N ALA A 228 15.21 8.86 -8.59
CA ALA A 228 15.53 9.46 -7.29
C ALA A 228 17.05 9.60 -7.07
N PHE A 229 17.83 8.69 -7.67
CA PHE A 229 19.29 8.65 -7.63
C PHE A 229 19.98 9.86 -8.28
N ASN A 230 19.38 10.45 -9.32
CA ASN A 230 19.97 11.61 -10.02
C ASN A 230 19.65 12.93 -9.32
N GLU A 231 18.51 13.04 -8.63
CA GLU A 231 18.05 14.30 -8.04
C GLU A 231 18.40 14.49 -6.55
N CYS A 232 18.69 13.42 -5.79
CA CYS A 232 18.80 13.55 -4.33
C CYS A 232 19.84 12.60 -3.68
N LYS A 233 21.06 13.12 -3.44
CA LYS A 233 22.06 12.45 -2.58
C LYS A 233 21.60 12.29 -1.11
N GLY A 234 20.62 13.07 -0.65
CA GLY A 234 20.05 12.96 0.71
C GLY A 234 19.35 11.64 0.97
N TYR A 235 18.53 11.19 0.01
CA TYR A 235 17.90 9.89 0.09
C TYR A 235 18.93 8.76 0.06
N MET A 236 20.09 8.93 -0.60
CA MET A 236 21.19 7.95 -0.54
C MET A 236 21.81 7.82 0.86
N GLY A 237 21.83 8.88 1.67
CA GLY A 237 22.27 8.80 3.07
C GLY A 237 21.28 8.05 3.97
N VAL A 238 19.98 8.19 3.69
CA VAL A 238 18.91 7.57 4.49
C VAL A 238 18.60 6.13 4.05
N PHE A 239 18.66 5.85 2.75
CA PHE A 239 18.32 4.57 2.14
C PHE A 239 19.57 3.75 1.76
N GLY A 240 20.63 4.39 1.27
CA GLY A 240 21.84 3.71 0.79
C GLY A 240 22.82 3.29 1.89
N ALA A 241 22.77 3.91 3.08
CA ALA A 241 23.64 3.54 4.21
C ALA A 241 23.10 2.38 5.05
N ASN A 242 21.82 1.98 4.88
CA ASN A 242 21.17 1.01 5.76
C ASN A 242 20.03 0.25 5.06
N LEU A 243 20.38 -0.50 4.01
CA LEU A 243 19.49 -1.42 3.29
C LEU A 243 18.73 -2.36 4.26
N GLU A 244 19.39 -2.82 5.33
CA GLU A 244 18.77 -3.63 6.38
C GLU A 244 17.61 -2.89 7.09
N SER A 245 17.73 -1.59 7.35
CA SER A 245 16.65 -0.80 7.96
C SER A 245 15.46 -0.60 7.02
N LEU A 246 15.70 -0.50 5.72
CA LEU A 246 14.61 -0.43 4.73
C LEU A 246 13.85 -1.74 4.60
N VAL A 247 14.58 -2.85 4.70
CA VAL A 247 13.99 -4.20 4.73
C VAL A 247 13.21 -4.42 6.02
N SER A 248 13.78 -4.04 7.16
CA SER A 248 13.10 -4.09 8.46
C SER A 248 11.84 -3.21 8.49
N CYS A 249 11.85 -2.08 7.78
CA CYS A 249 10.70 -1.18 7.64
C CYS A 249 9.71 -1.60 6.53
N GLY A 250 9.99 -2.66 5.75
CA GLY A 250 9.14 -3.11 4.63
C GLY A 250 9.07 -2.13 3.45
N LEU A 251 10.05 -1.22 3.36
CA LEU A 251 10.20 -0.28 2.24
C LEU A 251 10.84 -0.97 1.04
N VAL A 252 11.74 -1.93 1.29
CA VAL A 252 12.41 -2.78 0.31
C VAL A 252 12.33 -4.24 0.77
N THR A 253 12.40 -5.21 -0.12
CA THR A 253 12.58 -6.63 0.21
C THR A 253 13.87 -7.10 -0.44
N ILE A 254 14.77 -7.72 0.33
CA ILE A 254 15.93 -8.42 -0.25
C ILE A 254 15.41 -9.78 -0.71
N PRO A 255 15.63 -10.19 -1.98
CA PRO A 255 15.28 -11.52 -2.42
C PRO A 255 16.02 -12.57 -1.57
N ASN A 256 15.30 -13.59 -1.14
CA ASN A 256 15.90 -14.70 -0.40
C ASN A 256 16.88 -15.41 -1.34
N PRO A 257 18.19 -15.53 -1.03
CA PRO A 257 19.18 -16.14 -1.93
C PRO A 257 18.91 -17.62 -2.23
N THR A 258 17.91 -18.23 -1.60
CA THR A 258 17.46 -19.60 -1.87
C THR A 258 16.33 -19.71 -2.89
N GLU A 259 15.75 -18.59 -3.35
CA GLU A 259 14.72 -18.55 -4.40
C GLU A 259 15.22 -17.87 -5.68
N SER A 260 16.49 -18.05 -6.03
CA SER A 260 16.96 -17.78 -7.38
C SER A 260 16.34 -18.83 -8.32
N PHE A 261 15.17 -18.54 -8.89
CA PHE A 261 14.79 -19.18 -10.14
C PHE A 261 15.74 -18.67 -11.22
N ASP A 262 16.78 -19.46 -11.49
CA ASP A 262 17.66 -19.32 -12.64
C ASP A 262 16.85 -19.41 -13.93
N PHE A 263 16.34 -18.28 -14.41
CA PHE A 263 15.96 -18.13 -15.82
C PHE A 263 17.18 -17.64 -16.61
N PHE A 264 18.17 -18.51 -16.77
CA PHE A 264 19.08 -18.41 -17.90
C PHE A 264 18.32 -18.84 -19.16
N TYR A 265 17.65 -17.89 -19.82
CA TYR A 265 17.30 -18.04 -21.23
C TYR A 265 18.59 -17.98 -22.06
N ASN A 266 19.28 -19.11 -22.19
CA ASN A 266 20.24 -19.30 -23.27
C ASN A 266 19.46 -19.48 -24.57
N TYR A 267 19.37 -18.42 -25.36
CA TYR A 267 19.06 -18.51 -26.78
C TYR A 267 20.34 -18.87 -27.52
N GLU A 268 20.46 -20.11 -27.99
CA GLU A 268 21.26 -20.45 -29.16
C GLU A 268 20.39 -21.26 -30.14
N TRP A 269 20.64 -20.99 -31.42
CA TRP A 269 19.78 -21.23 -32.60
C TRP A 269 19.43 -22.69 -32.89
#